data_AF-A0A920VK97-F1
#
_entry.id   AF-A0A920VK97-F1
#
_cell.length_a   1.000
_cell.length_b   1.000
_cell.length_c   1.000
_cell.angle_alpha   90.00
_cell.angle_beta   90.00
_cell.angle_gamma   90.00
#
_symmetry.space_group_name_H-M   'P 1'
#
loop_
_entity.id
_entity.type
_entity.pdbx_description
1 polymer ?
#
loop_
_entity_poly.entity_id
_entity_poly.type
_entity_poly.pdbx_seq_one_letter_code
_entity_poly.pdbx_strand_id
1 'polypeptide(L)'
;MGFNLFNRANNHTTDYGVEGMQLTNRLMDEWGLIHSGSGDNLGWASRPGYLETPKGRVALIGMASTHTPMSRAGAVGPTVQGRPGLNALRLSTRNEGSPGP
;
A
#
# COMPACT_ATOMS: atom_id res chain seq x y z
N MET A 1 -0.17 -21.84 6.37
CA MET A 1 -0.34 -20.58 7.12
C MET A 1 -1.83 -20.26 7.22
N GLY A 2 -2.30 -19.66 8.33
CA GLY A 2 -3.72 -19.42 8.65
C GLY A 2 -4.20 -17.99 8.44
N PHE A 3 -3.61 -17.25 7.50
CA PHE A 3 -4.01 -15.87 7.16
C PHE A 3 -4.57 -15.84 5.73
N ASN A 4 -5.61 -15.04 5.50
CA ASN A 4 -6.28 -14.95 4.20
C ASN A 4 -6.04 -13.63 3.44
N LEU A 5 -5.58 -12.59 4.12
CA LEU A 5 -5.46 -11.22 3.60
C LEU A 5 -4.15 -10.60 4.11
N PHE A 6 -3.44 -9.85 3.25
CA PHE A 6 -2.13 -9.28 3.57
C PHE A 6 -2.04 -7.79 3.21
N ASN A 7 -1.63 -6.93 4.15
CA ASN A 7 -1.32 -5.53 3.86
C ASN A 7 0.13 -5.39 3.37
N ARG A 8 0.32 -4.71 2.23
CA ARG A 8 1.61 -4.41 1.60
C ARG A 8 2.02 -2.94 1.70
N ALA A 9 1.16 -2.07 2.24
CA ALA A 9 1.52 -0.72 2.59
C ALA A 9 2.19 -0.68 3.98
N ASN A 10 3.46 -0.28 4.02
CA ASN A 10 4.20 0.05 5.24
C ASN A 10 5.37 0.98 4.91
N ASN A 11 6.11 1.43 5.92
CA ASN A 11 7.24 2.33 5.74
C ASN A 11 8.45 1.70 5.01
N HIS A 12 8.48 0.36 4.92
CA HIS A 12 9.55 -0.44 4.29
C HIS A 12 9.13 -1.06 2.95
N THR A 13 7.98 -0.66 2.38
CA THR A 13 7.44 -1.24 1.14
C THR A 13 8.46 -1.24 -0.02
N THR A 14 9.38 -0.28 -0.05
CA THR A 14 10.34 -0.07 -1.13
C THR A 14 11.81 -0.22 -0.71
N ASP A 15 12.11 -0.92 0.40
CA ASP A 15 13.48 -1.09 0.89
C ASP A 15 14.40 -1.78 -0.13
N TYR A 16 13.84 -2.73 -0.88
CA TYR A 16 14.53 -3.42 -1.99
C TYR A 16 14.21 -2.79 -3.35
N GLY A 17 13.93 -1.49 -3.37
CA GLY A 17 13.54 -0.76 -4.56
C GLY A 17 12.11 -1.06 -5.03
N VAL A 18 11.76 -0.44 -6.16
CA VAL A 18 10.45 -0.63 -6.82
C VAL A 18 10.35 -2.04 -7.39
N GLU A 19 11.45 -2.55 -7.94
CA GLU A 19 11.55 -3.88 -8.53
C GLU A 19 11.32 -4.97 -7.48
N GLY A 20 11.89 -4.83 -6.28
CA GLY A 20 11.65 -5.74 -5.17
C GLY A 20 10.18 -5.72 -4.70
N MET A 21 9.58 -4.52 -4.62
CA MET A 21 8.15 -4.37 -4.32
C MET A 21 7.27 -5.07 -5.36
N GLN A 22 7.53 -4.84 -6.65
CA GLN A 22 6.79 -5.43 -7.76
C GLN A 22 6.94 -6.95 -7.82
N LEU A 23 8.17 -7.46 -7.64
CA LEU A 23 8.43 -8.90 -7.58
C LEU A 23 7.66 -9.54 -6.42
N THR A 24 7.63 -8.91 -5.25
CA THR A 24 6.86 -9.41 -4.11
C THR A 24 5.37 -9.47 -4.45
N ASN A 25 4.80 -8.40 -5.02
CA ASN A 25 3.39 -8.39 -5.41
C ASN A 25 3.08 -9.49 -6.43
N ARG A 26 3.92 -9.65 -7.46
CA ARG A 26 3.77 -10.69 -8.48
C ARG A 26 3.79 -12.09 -7.88
N LEU A 27 4.74 -12.39 -6.99
CA LEU A 27 4.81 -13.70 -6.33
C LEU A 27 3.58 -13.97 -5.45
N MET A 28 3.05 -12.95 -4.79
CA MET A 28 1.81 -13.09 -4.02
C MET A 28 0.61 -13.39 -4.92
N ASP A 29 0.51 -12.71 -6.07
CA ASP A 29 -0.53 -12.98 -7.08
C ASP A 29 -0.41 -14.41 -7.64
N GLU A 30 0.81 -14.84 -7.99
CA GLU A 30 1.10 -16.20 -8.50
C GLU A 30 0.75 -17.29 -7.48
N TRP A 31 0.93 -17.02 -6.18
CA TRP A 31 0.58 -17.95 -5.10
C TRP A 31 -0.87 -17.81 -4.62
N GLY A 32 -1.68 -16.95 -5.24
CA GLY A 32 -3.06 -16.72 -4.85
C GLY A 32 -3.23 -16.11 -3.46
N LEU A 33 -2.20 -15.41 -2.95
CA LEU A 33 -2.26 -14.69 -1.68
C LEU A 33 -2.90 -13.33 -1.91
N ILE A 34 -4.07 -13.09 -1.31
CA ILE A 34 -4.77 -11.82 -1.49
C ILE A 34 -4.05 -10.69 -0.73
N HIS A 35 -3.65 -9.65 -1.44
CA HIS A 35 -2.95 -8.50 -0.87
C HIS A 35 -3.49 -7.15 -1.35
N SER A 36 -3.11 -6.08 -0.67
CA SER A 36 -3.45 -4.70 -1.04
C SER A 36 -2.46 -3.69 -0.45
N GLY A 37 -2.45 -2.45 -0.94
CA GLY A 37 -1.68 -1.35 -0.35
C GLY A 37 -0.36 -1.02 -1.06
N SER A 38 0.03 -1.74 -2.10
CA SER A 38 1.15 -1.38 -2.99
C SER A 38 0.81 -1.69 -4.44
N GLY A 39 1.45 -1.00 -5.39
CA GLY A 39 1.23 -1.26 -6.80
C GLY A 39 1.99 -0.32 -7.72
N ASP A 40 1.78 -0.50 -9.03
CA ASP A 40 2.51 0.22 -10.08
C ASP A 40 2.13 1.71 -10.20
N ASN A 41 1.02 2.10 -9.59
CA ASN A 41 0.57 3.48 -9.47
C ASN A 41 -0.44 3.59 -8.32
N LEU A 42 -0.90 4.82 -8.03
CA LEU A 42 -1.87 5.06 -6.95
C LEU A 42 -3.17 4.28 -7.14
N GLY A 43 -3.63 4.11 -8.38
CA GLY A 43 -4.81 3.31 -8.68
C GLY A 43 -4.64 1.87 -8.22
N TRP A 44 -3.54 1.22 -8.59
CA TRP A 44 -3.24 -0.14 -8.12
C TRP A 44 -3.01 -0.22 -6.62
N ALA A 45 -2.22 0.68 -6.06
CA ALA A 45 -1.90 0.66 -4.63
C ALA A 45 -3.14 0.86 -3.74
N SER A 46 -4.09 1.69 -4.17
CA SER A 46 -5.32 2.00 -3.41
C SER A 46 -6.45 0.99 -3.61
N ARG A 47 -6.29 0.01 -4.51
CA ARG A 47 -7.31 -1.01 -4.74
C ARG A 47 -7.44 -1.94 -3.53
N PRO A 48 -8.67 -2.31 -3.18
CA PRO A 48 -8.88 -3.35 -2.18
C PRO A 48 -8.48 -4.72 -2.71
N GLY A 49 -7.94 -5.56 -1.82
CA GLY A 49 -7.90 -7.01 -2.00
C GLY A 49 -9.20 -7.62 -1.49
N TYR A 50 -9.79 -8.57 -2.22
CA TYR A 50 -11.07 -9.16 -1.87
C TYR A 50 -10.95 -10.63 -1.51
N LEU A 51 -11.51 -11.01 -0.36
CA LEU A 51 -11.70 -12.40 0.05
C LEU A 51 -13.18 -12.74 -0.03
N GLU A 52 -13.51 -13.73 -0.86
CA GLU A 52 -14.85 -14.34 -0.89
C GLU A 52 -14.97 -15.38 0.21
N THR A 53 -16.09 -15.36 0.93
CA THR A 53 -16.43 -16.37 1.92
C THR A 53 -17.89 -16.80 1.75
N PRO A 54 -18.32 -17.97 2.28
CA PRO A 54 -19.72 -18.36 2.29
C PRO A 54 -20.67 -17.36 2.99
N LYS A 55 -20.13 -16.46 3.82
CA LYS A 55 -20.89 -15.45 4.58
C LYS A 55 -20.83 -14.06 3.94
N GLY A 56 -20.17 -13.91 2.80
CA GLY A 56 -20.02 -12.64 2.09
C GLY A 56 -18.56 -12.30 1.74
N ARG A 57 -18.38 -11.09 1.20
CA ARG A 57 -17.09 -10.57 0.71
C ARG A 57 -16.45 -9.66 1.74
N VAL A 58 -15.16 -9.87 1.99
CA VAL A 58 -14.32 -8.99 2.81
C VAL A 58 -13.37 -8.22 1.91
N ALA A 59 -13.27 -6.90 2.11
CA ALA A 59 -12.34 -6.03 1.40
C ALA A 59 -11.22 -5.56 2.35
N LEU A 60 -9.97 -5.76 1.97
CA LEU A 60 -8.81 -5.17 2.64
C LEU A 60 -8.34 -3.95 1.87
N ILE A 61 -8.30 -2.78 2.52
CA ILE A 61 -7.65 -1.57 1.98
C ILE A 61 -6.38 -1.33 2.80
N GLY A 62 -5.23 -1.69 2.23
CA GLY A 62 -3.93 -1.44 2.82
C GLY A 62 -3.51 0.03 2.70
N MET A 63 -3.00 0.61 3.79
CA MET A 63 -2.42 1.96 3.81
C MET A 63 -1.33 2.09 4.89
N ALA A 64 -0.43 3.07 4.75
CA ALA A 64 0.51 3.44 5.80
C ALA A 64 0.58 4.96 5.97
N SER A 65 0.73 5.40 7.23
CA SER A 65 0.86 6.81 7.61
C SER A 65 2.31 7.29 7.74
N THR A 66 3.24 6.35 7.90
CA THR A 66 4.67 6.59 7.97
C THR A 66 5.34 5.88 6.79
N HIS A 67 6.17 6.63 6.06
CA HIS A 67 6.90 6.15 4.88
C HIS A 67 7.84 7.26 4.41
N THR A 68 8.84 6.91 3.61
CA THR A 68 9.61 7.94 2.91
C THR A 68 8.74 8.61 1.82
N PRO A 69 9.00 9.88 1.44
CA PRO A 69 8.25 10.53 0.36
C PRO A 69 8.32 9.75 -0.96
N MET A 70 9.47 9.13 -1.25
CA MET A 70 9.72 8.35 -2.46
C MET A 70 9.02 6.99 -2.45
N SER A 71 8.52 6.50 -1.31
CA SER A 71 7.78 5.23 -1.30
C SER A 71 6.31 5.38 -1.73
N ARG A 72 5.77 6.60 -1.78
CA ARG A 72 4.34 6.84 -2.06
C ARG A 72 3.93 6.53 -3.50
N ALA A 73 2.86 5.80 -3.74
CA ALA A 73 2.33 5.63 -5.09
C ALA A 73 1.81 6.97 -5.66
N GLY A 74 2.10 7.23 -6.93
CA GLY A 74 1.66 8.41 -7.69
C GLY A 74 0.52 8.06 -8.65
N ALA A 75 -0.46 8.96 -8.79
CA ALA A 75 -1.53 8.81 -9.77
C ALA A 75 -0.99 8.93 -11.20
N VAL A 76 -1.64 8.22 -12.15
CA VAL A 76 -1.39 8.43 -13.57
C VAL A 76 -1.91 9.81 -13.95
N GLY A 77 -1.08 10.60 -14.63
CA GLY A 77 -1.47 11.90 -15.18
C GLY A 77 -1.76 11.81 -16.68
N PRO A 78 -2.22 12.90 -17.32
CA PRO A 78 -2.50 12.92 -18.75
C PRO A 78 -1.28 12.64 -19.64
N THR A 79 -0.08 12.99 -19.17
CA THR A 79 1.17 12.92 -19.93
C THR A 79 2.29 12.17 -19.21
N VAL A 80 2.06 11.76 -17.95
CA VAL A 80 3.08 11.14 -17.09
C VAL A 80 2.50 9.86 -16.51
N GLN A 81 3.26 8.77 -16.62
CA GLN A 81 2.89 7.50 -16.00
C GLN A 81 2.79 7.64 -14.48
N GLY A 82 1.92 6.83 -13.88
CA GLY A 82 1.85 6.76 -12.42
C GLY A 82 3.16 6.25 -11.84
N ARG A 83 3.42 6.60 -10.58
CA ARG A 83 4.64 6.18 -9.89
C ARG A 83 4.36 4.95 -9.01
N PRO A 84 5.12 3.87 -9.13
CA PRO A 84 4.99 2.72 -8.24
C PRO A 84 5.24 3.10 -6.78
N GLY A 85 4.55 2.43 -5.87
CA GLY A 85 4.73 2.62 -4.43
C GLY A 85 3.58 2.10 -3.58
N LEU A 86 3.53 2.55 -2.32
CA LEU A 86 2.47 2.22 -1.38
C LEU A 86 1.30 3.22 -1.39
N ASN A 87 0.15 2.76 -0.91
CA ASN A 87 -1.00 3.61 -0.62
C ASN A 87 -0.76 4.41 0.67
N ALA A 88 -0.37 5.66 0.51
CA ALA A 88 -0.04 6.54 1.62
C ALA A 88 -1.29 7.21 2.21
N LEU A 89 -1.51 7.06 3.52
CA LEU A 89 -2.48 7.86 4.25
C LEU A 89 -1.91 9.27 4.43
N ARG A 90 -2.55 10.27 3.80
CA ARG A 90 -2.15 11.68 3.94
C ARG A 90 -2.59 12.22 5.29
N LEU A 91 -1.63 12.65 6.11
CA LEU A 91 -1.88 13.24 7.40
C LEU A 91 -1.63 14.76 7.36
N SER A 92 -2.46 15.51 8.06
CA SER A 92 -2.20 16.89 8.45
C SER A 92 -1.83 16.87 9.93
N THR A 93 -0.54 17.06 10.23
CA THR A 93 -0.05 16.98 11.61
C THR A 93 -0.02 18.37 12.23
N ARG A 94 -0.64 18.51 13.41
CA ARG A 94 -0.52 19.69 14.27
C ARG A 94 0.13 19.27 15.58
N ASN A 95 1.24 19.91 15.93
CA ASN A 95 1.93 19.70 17.19
C ASN A 95 1.53 20.82 18.15
N GLU A 96 1.02 20.47 19.33
CA GLU A 96 0.81 21.41 20.43
C GLU A 96 1.84 21.12 21.50
N GLY A 97 2.65 22.12 21.86
CA GLY A 97 3.58 22.03 22.98
C GLY A 97 2.95 22.70 24.20
N SER A 98 2.92 22.00 25.34
CA SER A 98 2.77 22.68 26.63
C SER A 98 4.03 23.51 26.88
N PRO A 99 3.93 24.71 27.50
CA PRO A 99 5.11 25.43 27.95
C PRO A 99 5.94 24.49 28.84
N GLY A 100 7.25 24.43 28.59
CA GLY A 100 8.17 23.74 29.50
C GLY A 100 8.11 24.39 30.90
N PRO A 101 8.47 23.64 31.96
CA PRO A 101 8.55 24.18 33.31
C PRO A 101 9.56 25.33 33.42
#